data_AF-A0A7H9HZ83-F1
#
_entry.id   AF-A0A7H9HZ83-F1
#
_cell.length_a   1.000
_cell.length_b   1.000
_cell.length_c   1.000
_cell.angle_alpha   90.00
_cell.angle_beta   90.00
_cell.angle_gamma   90.00
#
_symmetry.space_group_name_H-M   'P 1'
#
loop_
_entity.id
_entity.type
_entity.pdbx_description
1 polymer ?
#
loop_
_entity_poly.entity_id
_entity_poly.type
_entity_poly.pdbx_seq_one_letter_code
_entity_poly.pdbx_strand_id
1 'polypeptide(L)' 'MAPPTPVLTREQIGHFPDDPRCQLKSLTQYQCQIFPPGSGEYLCIPFKRLFQDCEALTRASKNDTSRFEVTSPSTNY' A
#
# COMPACT_ATOMS: atom_id res chain seq x y z
N MET A 1 -6.55 12.36 16.94
CA MET A 1 -5.82 11.71 15.83
C MET A 1 -6.64 10.51 15.39
N ALA A 2 -6.88 10.32 14.10
CA ALA A 2 -7.58 9.13 13.60
C ALA A 2 -6.64 7.91 13.69
N PRO A 3 -7.14 6.71 14.02
CA PRO A 3 -6.31 5.51 14.04
C PRO A 3 -5.80 5.18 12.63
N PRO A 4 -4.59 4.60 12.51
CA PRO A 4 -4.08 4.17 11.22
C PRO A 4 -4.98 3.09 10.61
N THR A 5 -5.31 3.24 9.32
CA THR A 5 -6.06 2.22 8.59
C THR A 5 -5.22 0.94 8.49
N PRO A 6 -5.75 -0.23 8.88
CA PRO A 6 -5.03 -1.48 8.73
C PRO A 6 -4.82 -1.78 7.25
N VAL A 7 -3.58 -2.12 6.89
CA VAL A 7 -3.20 -2.56 5.54
C VAL A 7 -3.04 -4.06 5.58
N LEU A 8 -3.83 -4.77 4.77
CA LEU A 8 -3.78 -6.20 4.65
C LEU A 8 -2.82 -6.60 3.51
N THR A 9 -1.86 -7.48 3.82
CA THR A 9 -0.89 -7.98 2.84
C THR A 9 -1.41 -9.25 2.17
N ARG A 10 -0.86 -9.60 1.00
CA ARG A 10 -1.30 -10.76 0.20
C ARG A 10 -1.36 -12.07 1.01
N GLU A 11 -0.42 -12.24 1.93
CA GLU A 11 -0.29 -13.43 2.78
C GLU A 11 -1.47 -13.60 3.75
N GLN A 12 -2.14 -12.49 4.10
CA GLN A 12 -3.23 -12.49 5.10
C GLN A 12 -4.60 -12.82 4.51
N ILE A 13 -4.76 -12.75 3.19
CA ILE A 13 -6.07 -12.76 2.51
C ILE A 13 -6.19 -13.91 1.51
N GLY A 14 -5.06 -14.42 1.01
CA GLY A 14 -4.99 -15.53 0.06
C GLY A 14 -5.47 -15.18 -1.37
N HIS A 15 -6.47 -14.31 -1.51
CA HIS A 15 -7.01 -13.85 -2.77
C HIS A 15 -7.41 -12.37 -2.68
N PHE A 16 -7.05 -11.58 -3.70
CA PHE A 16 -7.47 -10.18 -3.77
C PHE A 16 -8.90 -10.11 -4.34
N PRO A 17 -9.80 -9.33 -3.74
CA PRO A 17 -11.13 -9.13 -4.29
C PRO A 17 -11.04 -8.40 -5.63
N ASP A 18 -11.41 -9.06 -6.72
CA ASP A 18 -11.62 -8.45 -8.03
C ASP A 18 -13.04 -7.85 -8.08
N ASP A 19 -13.31 -6.89 -7.19
CA ASP A 19 -14.62 -6.26 -7.04
C ASP A 19 -14.61 -4.86 -7.70
N PRO A 20 -15.59 -4.52 -8.54
CA PRO A 20 -15.69 -3.19 -9.14
C PRO A 20 -15.85 -2.04 -8.12
N ARG A 21 -16.16 -2.33 -6.86
CA ARG A 21 -16.21 -1.34 -5.77
C ARG A 21 -14.86 -1.08 -5.12
N CYS A 22 -13.80 -1.73 -5.60
CA CYS A 22 -12.45 -1.48 -5.16
C CYS A 22 -11.77 -0.39 -5.99
N GLN A 23 -11.22 0.62 -5.35
CA GLN A 23 -10.45 1.68 -6.00
C GLN A 23 -8.95 1.42 -5.86
N LEU A 24 -8.25 1.43 -7.00
CA LEU A 24 -6.79 1.36 -7.01
C LEU A 24 -6.20 2.73 -6.64
N LYS A 25 -5.29 2.74 -5.67
CA LYS A 25 -4.51 3.91 -5.26
C LYS A 25 -3.03 3.61 -5.35
N SER A 26 -2.25 4.60 -5.76
CA SER A 26 -0.80 4.51 -5.77
C SER A 26 -0.19 5.52 -4.83
N LEU A 27 0.80 5.10 -4.05
CA LEU A 27 1.64 5.97 -3.24
C LEU A 27 3.08 5.85 -3.72
N THR A 28 3.70 6.98 -4.05
CA THR A 28 5.15 7.03 -4.30
C THR A 28 5.83 7.34 -2.98
N GLN A 29 6.77 6.49 -2.58
CA GLN A 29 7.62 6.68 -1.40
C GLN A 29 9.08 6.70 -1.85
N TYR A 30 9.98 7.13 -0.98
CA TYR A 30 11.41 7.18 -1.26
C TYR A 30 12.14 6.37 -0.19
N GLN A 31 12.97 5.42 -0.63
CA GLN A 31 13.89 4.72 0.25
C GLN A 31 15.22 5.46 0.21
N CYS A 32 15.54 6.16 1.29
CA CYS A 32 16.75 6.96 1.42
C CYS A 32 17.79 6.22 2.26
N GLN A 33 19.03 6.22 1.78
CA GLN A 33 20.19 5.70 2.50
C GLN A 33 21.37 6.66 2.36
N ILE A 34 22.21 6.73 3.39
CA ILE A 34 23.45 7.51 3.33
C ILE A 34 24.40 6.81 2.38
N PHE A 35 24.84 7.50 1.32
CA PHE A 35 25.72 6.94 0.32
C PHE A 35 26.64 8.02 -0.27
N PRO A 36 27.97 7.88 -0.18
CA PRO A 36 28.72 6.76 0.43
C PRO A 36 28.60 6.73 1.98
N PRO A 37 28.80 5.56 2.62
CA PRO A 37 28.69 5.42 4.08
C PRO A 37 29.62 6.41 4.80
N GLY A 38 29.08 7.16 5.76
CA GLY A 38 29.83 8.21 6.48
C GLY A 38 29.93 9.55 5.75
N SER A 39 29.37 9.68 4.55
CA SER A 39 29.09 10.99 3.94
C SER A 39 27.85 11.62 4.58
N GLY A 40 27.66 12.93 4.37
CA GLY A 40 26.40 13.62 4.67
C GLY A 40 25.39 13.55 3.53
N GLU A 41 25.65 12.72 2.51
CA GLU A 41 24.86 12.65 1.28
C GLU A 41 23.85 11.51 1.35
N TYR A 42 22.63 11.80 0.91
CA TYR A 42 21.52 10.85 0.88
C TYR A 42 21.21 10.46 -0.56
N LEU A 43 21.20 9.16 -0.81
CA LEU A 43 20.66 8.58 -2.03
C LEU A 43 19.24 8.10 -1.75
N CYS A 44 18.26 8.74 -2.37
CA CYS A 44 16.84 8.40 -2.25
C CYS A 44 16.34 7.79 -3.56
N ILE A 45 15.92 6.53 -3.50
CA ILE A 45 15.37 5.82 -4.65
C ILE A 45 13.84 5.82 -4.51
N PRO A 46 13.08 6.37 -5.48
CA PRO A 46 11.64 6.29 -5.47
C PRO A 46 11.19 4.84 -5.63
N PHE A 47 10.13 4.46 -4.94
CA PHE A 47 9.42 3.21 -5.15
C PHE A 47 7.91 3.45 -5.03
N LYS A 48 7.14 2.67 -5.79
CA LYS A 48 5.69 2.80 -5.87
C LYS A 48 5.03 1.67 -5.10
N ARG A 49 4.14 2.01 -4.18
CA ARG A 49 3.24 1.05 -3.54
C ARG A 49 1.85 1.19 -4.14
N LEU A 50 1.25 0.05 -4.45
CA LEU A 50 -0.11 -0.01 -4.96
C LEU A 50 -1.02 -0.56 -3.88
N PHE A 51 -2.14 0.11 -3.68
CA PHE A 51 -3.16 -0.24 -2.73
C PHE A 51 -4.49 -0.38 -3.44
N GLN A 52 -5.32 -1.29 -2.96
CA GLN A 52 -6.68 -1.45 -3.39
C GLN A 52 -7.59 -1.20 -2.18
N ASP A 53 -8.33 -0.09 -2.23
CA ASP A 53 -9.28 0.29 -1.18
C ASP A 53 -10.64 -0.26 -1.59
N CYS A 54 -11.16 -1.24 -0.86
CA CYS A 54 -12.48 -1.81 -1.12
C CYS A 54 -13.46 -1.44 0.01
N GLU A 55 -14.66 -1.02 -0.38
CA GLU A 55 -15.76 -0.84 0.57
C GLU A 55 -16.21 -2.22 1.09
N ALA A 56 -16.35 -2.36 2.42
CA ALA A 56 -16.79 -3.62 3.01
C ALA A 56 -18.17 -4.03 2.46
N LEU A 57 -18.23 -5.25 1.91
CA LEU A 57 -19.42 -5.87 1.35
C LEU A 57 -20.47 -6.26 2.42
N THR A 58 -20.06 -6.33 3.69
CA THR A 58 -20.86 -6.86 4.79
C THR A 58 -21.47 -5.73 5.62
N ARG A 59 -22.77 -5.88 5.96
CA ARG A 59 -23.62 -4.91 6.68
C ARG A 59 -23.16 -4.56 8.11
N ALA A 60 -22.00 -5.03 8.57
CA ALA A 60 -21.53 -4.83 9.94
C ALA A 60 -20.94 -3.43 10.16
N SER A 61 -20.46 -2.75 9.13
CA SER A 61 -19.96 -1.37 9.26
C SER A 61 -19.95 -0.68 7.90
N LYS A 62 -20.90 0.26 7.70
CA LYS A 62 -21.07 1.04 6.47
C LYS A 62 -19.89 1.96 6.12
N ASN A 63 -18.89 2.07 7.02
CA ASN A 63 -17.73 2.95 6.89
C ASN A 63 -16.39 2.18 6.95
N ASP A 64 -16.41 0.85 6.96
CA ASP A 64 -15.15 0.08 7.02
C ASP A 64 -14.58 -0.08 5.62
N THR A 65 -13.49 0.65 5.35
CA THR A 65 -12.76 0.54 4.09
C THR A 65 -11.58 -0.38 4.32
N SER A 66 -11.57 -1.55 3.68
CA SER A 66 -10.44 -2.46 3.75
C SER A 66 -9.39 -2.02 2.73
N ARG A 67 -8.15 -1.82 3.18
CA ARG A 67 -7.02 -1.47 2.32
C ARG A 67 -6.14 -2.69 2.12
N PHE A 68 -5.95 -3.07 0.86
CA PHE A 68 -5.12 -4.20 0.45
C PHE A 68 -3.86 -3.70 -0.22
N GLU A 69 -2.69 -4.17 0.18
CA GLU A 69 -1.46 -3.88 -0.57
C GLU A 69 -1.32 -4.89 -1.73
N VAL A 70 -1.34 -4.36 -2.95
CA VAL A 70 -1.24 -5.12 -4.22
C VAL A 70 0.08 -4.82 -4.95
N THR A 71 1.05 -4.23 -4.25
CA THR A 71 2.39 -3.98 -4.77
C THR A 71 3.03 -5.29 -5.22
N SER A 72 3.44 -5.36 -6.49
CA SER A 72 4.17 -6.50 -7.07
C SER A 72 5.45 -6.02 -7.76
N PRO A 73 6.47 -6.89 -7.95
CA PRO A 73 7.70 -6.53 -8.65
C PRO A 73 7.47 -5.99 -10.07
N SER A 74 6.40 -6.44 -10.75
CA SER A 74 6.03 -5.96 -12.09
C SER A 74 5.33 -4.59 -12.10
N THR A 75 4.98 -4.06 -10.93
CA THR A 75 4.31 -2.75 -10.76
C THR A 75 5.20 -1.70 -10.10
N ASN A 76 6.39 -2.10 -9.64
CA ASN A 76 7.45 -1.24 -9.13
C ASN A 76 8.46 -1.01 -10.27
N TYR A 77 8.24 0.03 -11.07
CA TYR A 77 9.19 0.54 -12.07
C TYR A 77 9.71 1.90 -11.63
#